data_AF-A0A2H6JXF4-F1
#
_entry.id   AF-A0A2H6JXF4-F1
#
_cell.length_a   1.000
_cell.length_b   1.000
_cell.length_c   1.000
_cell.angle_alpha   90.00
_cell.angle_beta   90.00
_cell.angle_gamma   90.00
#
_symmetry.space_group_name_H-M   'P 1'
#
loop_
_entity.id
_entity.type
_entity.pdbx_description
1 polymer ?
#
loop_
_entity_poly.entity_id
_entity_poly.type
_entity_poly.pdbx_seq_one_letter_code
_entity_poly.pdbx_strand_id
1 'polypeptide(L)'
;MTNYFGDIMSEDELSYTLKFNEGIMLFERDSTRENRRLIYDKDRCTGCGMCVEACPTKAVYLGPLGAINKGLSDVPHISIDAEKCVLCGICSAICLFNSINVEIDGRSVKNNRDFVNYEGIHIFNQNKCSMKNEEKLEACEDCMNACPRNAITFAGIKEVEDKNINTMERDEDKCVFCSACEKACPTEAIKVNKIFDGELVVDQEICQGCGSCKEICPTGAIYLPNYNKLWEKVPKVEVTTQICCFCSACEKVCPVNAITLKRSSVKYTKGEEKSWTKAWEKAFKSFVG
;
A
#
# COMPACT_ATOMS: atom_id res chain seq x y z
N MET A 1 1.39 -8.32 28.68
CA MET A 1 0.53 -7.17 28.37
C MET A 1 0.94 -6.03 29.26
N THR A 2 1.85 -5.19 28.78
CA THR A 2 2.26 -3.96 29.46
C THR A 2 1.43 -2.84 28.87
N ASN A 3 0.35 -2.47 29.56
CA ASN A 3 -0.38 -1.24 29.26
C ASN A 3 0.50 -0.07 29.71
N TYR A 4 1.17 0.59 28.77
CA TYR A 4 1.79 1.88 29.03
C TYR A 4 0.67 2.93 29.02
N PHE A 5 0.20 3.30 30.21
CA PHE A 5 -0.63 4.48 30.42
C PHE A 5 0.31 5.67 30.66
N GLY A 6 0.41 6.58 29.68
CA GLY A 6 0.99 7.90 29.89
C GLY A 6 -0.16 8.88 30.08
N ASP A 7 -0.36 9.35 31.31
CA ASP A 7 -1.29 10.44 31.61
C ASP A 7 -0.73 11.80 31.17
N ILE A 8 -1.65 12.67 30.78
CA ILE A 8 -1.52 13.87 29.95
C ILE A 8 -1.06 15.07 30.80
N MET A 9 -0.13 15.86 30.27
CA MET A 9 0.14 17.22 30.77
C MET A 9 -0.95 18.18 30.26
N SER A 10 -1.70 18.79 31.17
CA SER A 10 -2.66 19.86 30.86
C SER A 10 -2.01 21.22 31.09
N GLU A 11 -1.53 21.85 30.02
CA GLU A 11 -1.44 23.31 29.96
C GLU A 11 -2.59 23.77 29.06
N ASP A 12 -3.34 24.77 29.51
CA ASP A 12 -4.72 25.10 29.13
C ASP A 12 -5.08 24.85 27.64
N GLU A 13 -6.20 24.13 27.43
CA GLU A 13 -6.91 23.87 26.16
C GLU A 13 -6.39 22.81 25.17
N LEU A 14 -5.34 22.04 25.50
CA LEU A 14 -4.83 20.99 24.60
C LEU A 14 -4.70 19.64 25.34
N SER A 15 -5.29 18.57 24.78
CA SER A 15 -5.17 17.22 25.33
C SER A 15 -4.60 16.24 24.30
N TYR A 16 -3.86 15.24 24.78
CA TYR A 16 -3.19 14.24 23.95
C TYR A 16 -3.48 12.84 24.45
N THR A 17 -3.83 11.90 23.58
CA THR A 17 -4.04 10.50 23.99
C THR A 17 -3.27 9.57 23.08
N LEU A 18 -2.50 8.65 23.66
CA LEU A 18 -1.83 7.58 22.93
C LEU A 18 -2.29 6.23 23.47
N LYS A 19 -2.86 5.39 22.59
CA LYS A 19 -3.38 4.06 22.93
C LYS A 19 -2.82 3.02 21.97
N PHE A 20 -2.53 1.84 22.51
CA PHE A 20 -2.15 0.67 21.74
C PHE A 20 -3.07 -0.48 22.11
N ASN A 21 -3.75 -1.07 21.12
CA ASN A 21 -4.59 -2.23 21.33
C ASN A 21 -4.53 -3.15 20.12
N GLU A 22 -4.23 -4.44 20.32
CA GLU A 22 -4.33 -5.48 19.29
C GLU A 22 -3.70 -5.08 17.93
N GLY A 23 -2.51 -4.48 17.96
CA GLY A 23 -1.81 -4.06 16.75
C GLY A 23 -2.25 -2.73 16.14
N ILE A 24 -3.25 -2.09 16.73
CA ILE A 24 -3.69 -0.74 16.40
C ILE A 24 -3.04 0.27 17.35
N MET A 25 -2.46 1.32 16.80
CA MET A 25 -2.03 2.52 17.52
C MET A 25 -2.98 3.66 17.21
N LEU A 26 -3.50 4.31 18.25
CA LEU A 26 -4.29 5.54 18.16
C LEU A 26 -3.52 6.67 18.85
N PHE A 27 -3.22 7.74 18.10
CA PHE A 27 -2.67 8.98 18.63
C PHE A 27 -3.65 10.13 18.35
N GLU A 28 -4.18 10.74 19.39
CA GLU A 28 -5.19 11.80 19.31
C GLU A 28 -4.68 13.08 19.97
N ARG A 29 -4.98 14.21 19.34
CA ARG A 29 -4.79 15.55 19.88
C ARG A 29 -6.10 16.31 19.75
N ASP A 30 -6.66 16.69 20.89
CA ASP A 30 -7.89 17.47 20.95
C ASP A 30 -7.59 18.89 21.43
N SER A 31 -8.18 19.88 20.76
CA SER A 31 -8.01 21.30 21.04
C SER A 31 -9.33 22.04 20.87
N THR A 32 -9.42 23.28 21.36
CA THR A 32 -10.61 24.13 21.16
C THR A 32 -10.91 24.46 19.70
N ARG A 33 -9.97 24.25 18.76
CA ARG A 33 -10.09 24.64 17.35
C ARG A 33 -10.25 23.46 16.39
N GLU A 34 -9.60 22.35 16.68
CA GLU A 34 -9.55 21.17 15.83
C GLU A 34 -9.29 19.90 16.65
N ASN A 35 -9.95 18.81 16.26
CA ASN A 35 -9.62 17.46 16.73
C ASN A 35 -8.82 16.74 15.65
N ARG A 36 -7.69 16.14 16.02
CA ARG A 36 -6.88 15.33 15.12
C ARG A 36 -6.62 13.95 15.71
N ARG A 37 -6.83 12.91 14.91
CA ARG A 37 -6.49 11.54 15.29
C ARG A 37 -5.70 10.84 14.21
N LEU A 38 -4.69 10.08 14.59
CA LEU A 38 -3.91 9.18 13.75
C LEU A 38 -4.16 7.75 14.23
N ILE A 39 -4.64 6.92 13.31
CA ILE A 39 -4.88 5.50 13.50
C ILE A 39 -3.87 4.75 12.64
N TYR A 40 -3.07 3.89 13.25
CA TYR A 40 -2.12 3.03 12.56
C TYR A 40 -2.46 1.56 12.83
N ASP A 41 -2.63 0.78 11.77
CA ASP A 41 -2.90 -0.66 11.77
C ASP A 41 -1.63 -1.41 11.33
N LYS A 42 -1.01 -2.17 12.26
CA LYS A 42 0.24 -2.89 11.99
C LYS A 42 0.07 -4.01 10.97
N ASP A 43 -1.11 -4.64 10.93
CA ASP A 43 -1.38 -5.84 10.14
C ASP A 43 -1.68 -5.49 8.67
N ARG A 44 -2.15 -4.26 8.41
CA ARG A 44 -2.21 -3.70 7.04
C ARG A 44 -0.87 -3.14 6.54
N CYS A 45 0.08 -2.92 7.43
CA CYS A 45 1.34 -2.28 7.08
C CYS A 45 2.28 -3.26 6.37
N THR A 46 2.83 -2.86 5.23
CA THR A 46 3.77 -3.69 4.44
C THR A 46 5.24 -3.41 4.72
N GLY A 47 5.54 -2.46 5.60
CA GLY A 47 6.93 -2.06 5.87
C GLY A 47 7.63 -1.31 4.74
N CYS A 48 6.87 -0.72 3.81
CA CYS A 48 7.45 -0.05 2.64
C CYS A 48 8.29 1.21 2.93
N GLY A 49 8.07 1.86 4.08
CA GLY A 49 8.87 3.01 4.52
C GLY A 49 8.56 4.34 3.83
N MET A 50 7.58 4.41 2.93
CA MET A 50 7.20 5.67 2.26
C MET A 50 6.82 6.77 3.27
N CYS A 51 6.17 6.41 4.39
CA CYS A 51 5.82 7.35 5.45
C CYS A 51 7.03 7.89 6.23
N VAL A 52 8.12 7.11 6.30
CA VAL A 52 9.38 7.55 6.91
C VAL A 52 10.04 8.58 6.01
N GLU A 53 10.10 8.32 4.71
CA GLU A 53 10.69 9.22 3.71
C GLU A 53 9.90 10.54 3.59
N ALA A 54 8.57 10.48 3.62
CA ALA A 54 7.70 11.64 3.43
C ALA A 54 7.50 12.50 4.69
N CYS A 55 7.88 12.02 5.89
CA CYS A 55 7.57 12.72 7.14
C CYS A 55 8.42 14.00 7.30
N PRO A 56 7.80 15.21 7.30
CA PRO A 56 8.57 16.46 7.35
C PRO A 56 9.27 16.68 8.69
N THR A 57 8.73 16.15 9.79
CA THR A 57 9.31 16.27 11.14
C THR A 57 10.15 15.05 11.54
N LYS A 58 10.32 14.07 10.63
CA LYS A 58 11.05 12.81 10.87
C LYS A 58 10.56 12.07 12.13
N ALA A 59 9.25 12.10 12.37
CA ALA A 59 8.61 11.44 13.51
C ALA A 59 8.38 9.93 13.30
N VAL A 60 8.50 9.43 12.07
CA VAL A 60 8.21 8.03 11.74
C VAL A 60 9.53 7.27 11.50
N TYR A 61 9.64 6.08 12.07
CA TYR A 61 10.83 5.21 11.93
C TYR A 61 10.42 3.82 11.45
N LEU A 62 11.28 3.17 10.68
CA LEU A 62 11.09 1.77 10.25
C LEU A 62 11.51 0.81 11.36
N GLY A 63 10.70 -0.22 11.57
CA GLY A 63 11.04 -1.36 12.42
C GLY A 63 12.01 -2.34 11.74
N PRO A 64 12.43 -3.40 12.45
CA PRO A 64 13.33 -4.42 11.94
C PRO A 64 12.61 -5.38 10.97
N LEU A 65 12.35 -4.92 9.74
CA LEU A 65 11.52 -5.63 8.74
C LEU A 65 11.96 -7.08 8.51
N GLY A 66 13.26 -7.38 8.50
CA GLY A 66 13.75 -8.74 8.30
C GLY A 66 13.35 -9.70 9.43
N ALA A 67 13.30 -9.22 10.68
CA ALA A 67 12.85 -10.03 11.82
C ALA A 67 11.32 -10.19 11.82
N ILE A 68 10.59 -9.12 11.50
CA ILE A 68 9.13 -9.12 11.40
C ILE A 68 8.67 -10.07 10.29
N ASN A 69 9.25 -9.94 9.08
CA ASN A 69 8.91 -10.76 7.93
C ASN A 69 9.20 -12.25 8.14
N LYS A 70 10.17 -12.60 9.00
CA LYS A 70 10.47 -13.99 9.39
C LYS A 70 9.65 -14.50 10.57
N GLY A 71 8.72 -13.70 11.10
CA GLY A 71 7.94 -14.05 12.31
C GLY A 71 8.79 -14.15 13.58
N LEU A 72 9.99 -13.57 13.60
CA LEU A 72 10.89 -13.58 14.75
C LEU A 72 10.59 -12.42 15.72
N SER A 73 9.73 -11.48 15.34
CA SER A 73 9.31 -10.34 16.14
C SER A 73 7.91 -9.88 15.75
N ASP A 74 7.06 -9.59 16.72
CA ASP A 74 5.71 -9.03 16.53
C ASP A 74 5.66 -7.52 16.78
N VAL A 75 6.83 -6.86 16.73
CA VAL A 75 6.85 -5.38 16.79
C VAL A 75 6.27 -4.80 15.50
N PRO A 76 5.65 -3.61 15.54
CA PRO A 76 5.09 -3.02 14.34
C PRO A 76 6.15 -2.67 13.29
N HIS A 77 5.72 -2.64 12.03
CA HIS A 77 6.56 -2.27 10.88
C HIS A 77 7.12 -0.85 10.95
N ILE A 78 6.42 0.06 11.64
CA ILE A 78 6.87 1.42 11.90
C ILE A 78 6.61 1.82 13.36
N SER A 79 7.39 2.76 13.87
CA SER A 79 7.09 3.49 15.11
C SER A 79 6.89 4.97 14.81
N ILE A 80 6.06 5.63 15.62
CA ILE A 80 5.74 7.05 15.48
C ILE A 80 6.05 7.73 16.81
N ASP A 81 6.94 8.70 16.76
CA ASP A 81 7.30 9.55 17.89
C ASP A 81 6.24 10.63 18.08
N ALA A 82 5.46 10.51 19.17
CA ALA A 82 4.35 11.40 19.49
C ALA A 82 4.80 12.83 19.81
N GLU A 83 6.04 13.03 20.28
CA GLU A 83 6.58 14.36 20.59
C GLU A 83 6.97 15.12 19.30
N LYS A 84 7.43 14.39 18.27
CA LYS A 84 7.75 14.97 16.95
C LYS A 84 6.56 15.04 15.99
N CYS A 85 5.55 14.21 16.20
CA CYS A 85 4.42 14.09 15.29
C CYS A 85 3.48 15.28 15.44
N VAL A 86 3.31 16.05 14.36
CA VAL A 86 2.39 17.21 14.32
C VAL A 86 1.02 16.88 13.74
N LEU A 87 0.70 15.59 13.53
CA LEU A 87 -0.57 15.11 12.95
C LEU A 87 -0.93 15.78 11.62
N CYS A 88 0.07 15.98 10.75
CA CYS A 88 -0.12 16.70 9.49
C CYS A 88 -0.91 15.93 8.41
N GLY A 89 -1.03 14.60 8.51
CA GLY A 89 -1.78 13.77 7.55
C GLY A 89 -1.00 13.24 6.35
N ILE A 90 0.22 13.75 6.07
CA ILE A 90 1.00 13.34 4.89
C ILE A 90 1.20 11.81 4.82
N CYS A 91 1.54 11.17 5.95
CA CYS A 91 1.74 9.72 6.03
C CYS A 91 0.48 8.91 5.70
N SER A 92 -0.71 9.45 5.95
CA SER A 92 -1.98 8.84 5.57
C SER A 92 -2.21 8.93 4.07
N ALA A 93 -1.99 10.11 3.49
CA ALA A 93 -2.17 10.36 2.05
C ALA A 93 -1.24 9.50 1.16
N ILE A 94 0.02 9.33 1.58
CA ILE A 94 1.03 8.55 0.84
C ILE A 94 0.97 7.04 1.13
N CYS A 95 0.21 6.59 2.12
CA CYS A 95 0.14 5.17 2.45
C CYS A 95 -0.69 4.44 1.39
N LEU A 96 -0.05 3.62 0.54
CA LEU A 96 -0.75 2.79 -0.45
C LEU A 96 -1.64 1.72 0.19
N PHE A 97 -1.32 1.29 1.41
CA PHE A 97 -1.89 0.07 2.00
C PHE A 97 -3.01 0.32 3.00
N ASN A 98 -3.39 1.59 3.20
CA ASN A 98 -4.40 2.00 4.18
C ASN A 98 -4.08 1.52 5.60
N SER A 99 -2.79 1.47 5.93
CA SER A 99 -2.33 1.16 7.29
C SER A 99 -2.27 2.39 8.19
N ILE A 100 -2.26 3.61 7.64
CA ILE A 100 -2.27 4.86 8.41
C ILE A 100 -3.45 5.72 7.94
N ASN A 101 -4.35 6.04 8.87
CA ASN A 101 -5.46 6.95 8.65
C ASN A 101 -5.32 8.15 9.61
N VAL A 102 -5.16 9.35 9.06
CA VAL A 102 -5.22 10.58 9.85
C VAL A 102 -6.55 11.25 9.55
N GLU A 103 -7.24 11.66 10.60
CA GLU A 103 -8.49 12.40 10.49
C GLU A 103 -8.38 13.75 11.17
N ILE A 104 -9.04 14.73 10.58
CA ILE A 104 -9.15 16.10 11.06
C ILE A 104 -10.65 16.39 11.17
N ASP A 105 -11.12 16.70 12.37
CA ASP A 105 -12.55 16.88 12.70
C ASP A 105 -13.44 15.73 12.22
N GLY A 106 -12.94 14.49 12.44
CA GLY A 106 -13.63 13.24 12.07
C GLY A 106 -13.64 12.93 10.57
N ARG A 107 -12.95 13.72 9.73
CA ARG A 107 -12.83 13.45 8.29
C ARG A 107 -11.45 12.91 7.96
N SER A 108 -11.41 11.74 7.31
CA SER A 108 -10.14 11.21 6.81
C SER A 108 -9.49 12.17 5.83
N VAL A 109 -8.18 12.32 6.00
CA VAL A 109 -7.29 12.94 5.03
C VAL A 109 -7.33 12.19 3.70
N LYS A 110 -7.38 10.87 3.78
CA LYS A 110 -7.42 10.00 2.61
C LYS A 110 -8.84 9.95 2.09
N ASN A 111 -9.01 10.02 0.76
CA ASN A 111 -10.32 10.12 0.09
C ASN A 111 -11.06 11.46 0.31
N ASN A 112 -10.35 12.48 0.77
CA ASN A 112 -10.87 13.84 0.86
C ASN A 112 -10.21 14.74 -0.19
N ARG A 113 -11.05 15.36 -1.05
CA ARG A 113 -10.64 16.21 -2.17
C ARG A 113 -9.92 17.49 -1.74
N ASP A 114 -10.05 17.87 -0.47
CA ASP A 114 -9.33 19.02 0.09
C ASP A 114 -7.82 18.76 0.16
N PHE A 115 -7.41 17.50 0.11
CA PHE A 115 -6.02 17.07 0.27
C PHE A 115 -5.47 16.38 -0.98
N VAL A 116 -4.14 16.25 -1.03
CA VAL A 116 -3.44 15.54 -2.11
C VAL A 116 -3.72 14.04 -1.99
N ASN A 117 -4.20 13.40 -3.06
CA ASN A 117 -4.50 11.98 -3.11
C ASN A 117 -3.86 11.33 -4.33
N TYR A 118 -3.52 10.04 -4.24
CA TYR A 118 -3.09 9.29 -5.42
C TYR A 118 -4.18 9.18 -6.48
N GLU A 119 -3.77 9.19 -7.74
CA GLU A 119 -4.63 9.03 -8.90
C GLU A 119 -4.31 7.70 -9.59
N GLY A 120 -4.75 6.61 -8.96
CA GLY A 120 -4.80 5.29 -9.58
C GLY A 120 -6.11 5.13 -10.35
N ILE A 121 -6.05 4.57 -11.56
CA ILE A 121 -7.25 4.30 -12.36
C ILE A 121 -7.42 2.79 -12.46
N HIS A 122 -8.61 2.28 -12.19
CA HIS A 122 -8.99 0.89 -12.45
C HIS A 122 -10.39 0.90 -13.05
N ILE A 123 -10.49 0.63 -14.34
CA ILE A 123 -11.76 0.61 -15.07
C ILE A 123 -12.13 -0.85 -15.30
N PHE A 124 -13.33 -1.23 -14.88
CA PHE A 124 -13.95 -2.50 -15.21
C PHE A 124 -15.08 -2.27 -16.20
N ASN A 125 -14.91 -2.76 -17.43
CA ASN A 125 -15.93 -2.76 -18.45
C ASN A 125 -16.74 -4.06 -18.33
N GLN A 126 -17.87 -3.97 -17.65
CA GLN A 126 -18.76 -5.10 -17.42
C GLN A 126 -19.23 -5.77 -18.73
N ASN A 127 -19.42 -4.99 -19.81
CA ASN A 127 -19.85 -5.51 -21.11
C ASN A 127 -18.76 -6.32 -21.85
N LYS A 128 -17.49 -6.19 -21.44
CA LYS A 128 -16.38 -7.03 -21.94
C LYS A 128 -16.13 -8.25 -21.07
N CYS A 129 -16.77 -8.37 -19.90
CA CYS A 129 -16.60 -9.52 -19.04
C CYS A 129 -17.43 -10.69 -19.57
N SER A 130 -16.91 -11.92 -19.43
CA SER A 130 -17.62 -13.14 -19.80
C SER A 130 -17.55 -14.16 -18.68
N MET A 131 -18.54 -15.03 -18.62
CA MET A 131 -18.50 -16.23 -17.78
C MET A 131 -17.38 -17.17 -18.22
N LYS A 132 -16.97 -18.05 -17.31
CA LYS A 132 -16.08 -19.16 -17.64
C LYS A 132 -16.86 -20.26 -18.38
N ASN A 133 -18.08 -20.53 -17.92
CA ASN A 133 -19.03 -21.41 -18.60
C ASN A 133 -20.46 -20.90 -18.38
N GLU A 134 -21.12 -20.48 -19.46
CA GLU A 134 -22.47 -19.91 -19.40
C GLU A 134 -23.54 -20.98 -19.10
N GLU A 135 -23.46 -22.17 -19.71
CA GLU A 135 -24.42 -23.26 -19.50
C GLU A 135 -24.45 -23.76 -18.06
N LYS A 136 -23.28 -23.78 -17.41
CA LYS A 136 -23.11 -24.23 -16.02
C LYS A 136 -23.22 -23.11 -15.00
N LEU A 137 -23.49 -21.87 -15.45
CA LEU A 137 -23.44 -20.67 -14.63
C LEU A 137 -22.14 -20.56 -13.80
N GLU A 138 -21.01 -20.93 -14.42
CA GLU A 138 -19.69 -20.90 -13.79
C GLU A 138 -19.01 -19.54 -14.05
N ALA A 139 -18.79 -18.78 -12.97
CA ALA A 139 -18.13 -17.49 -13.04
C ALA A 139 -16.65 -17.61 -13.43
N CYS A 140 -16.13 -16.59 -14.11
CA CYS A 140 -14.69 -16.45 -14.30
C CYS A 140 -14.08 -15.76 -13.06
N GLU A 141 -13.04 -16.37 -12.51
CA GLU A 141 -12.41 -15.95 -11.25
C GLU A 141 -10.97 -15.44 -11.44
N ASP A 142 -10.48 -15.34 -12.68
CA ASP A 142 -9.07 -15.07 -12.97
C ASP A 142 -8.57 -13.77 -12.34
N CYS A 143 -9.38 -12.71 -12.35
CA CYS A 143 -9.00 -11.42 -11.74
C CYS A 143 -9.00 -11.47 -10.21
N MET A 144 -9.86 -12.28 -9.60
CA MET A 144 -9.90 -12.51 -8.15
C MET A 144 -8.68 -13.34 -7.73
N ASN A 145 -8.44 -14.45 -8.42
CA ASN A 145 -7.33 -15.37 -8.15
C ASN A 145 -5.96 -14.72 -8.39
N ALA A 146 -5.87 -13.82 -9.36
CA ALA A 146 -4.65 -13.06 -9.62
C ALA A 146 -4.46 -11.86 -8.66
N CYS A 147 -5.46 -11.48 -7.86
CA CYS A 147 -5.35 -10.31 -6.98
C CYS A 147 -4.58 -10.68 -5.70
N PRO A 148 -3.31 -10.25 -5.53
CA PRO A 148 -2.48 -10.64 -4.39
C PRO A 148 -2.96 -10.07 -3.06
N ARG A 149 -3.85 -9.07 -3.11
CA ARG A 149 -4.42 -8.40 -1.94
C ARG A 149 -5.89 -8.75 -1.70
N ASN A 150 -6.45 -9.69 -2.45
CA ASN A 150 -7.88 -10.06 -2.35
C ASN A 150 -8.81 -8.83 -2.41
N ALA A 151 -8.48 -7.89 -3.29
CA ALA A 151 -9.21 -6.63 -3.45
C ALA A 151 -10.37 -6.74 -4.44
N ILE A 152 -10.56 -7.90 -5.08
CA ILE A 152 -11.64 -8.14 -6.04
C ILE A 152 -12.45 -9.32 -5.54
N THR A 153 -13.77 -9.18 -5.53
CA THR A 153 -14.70 -10.23 -5.10
C THR A 153 -15.81 -10.40 -6.12
N PHE A 154 -16.36 -11.60 -6.21
CA PHE A 154 -17.52 -11.88 -7.05
C PHE A 154 -18.79 -11.36 -6.37
N ALA A 155 -19.56 -10.56 -7.10
CA ALA A 155 -20.78 -9.91 -6.61
C ALA A 155 -22.06 -10.50 -7.23
N GLY A 156 -21.95 -11.37 -8.23
CA GLY A 156 -23.10 -12.08 -8.82
C GLY A 156 -23.02 -12.21 -10.34
N ILE A 157 -24.10 -12.73 -10.92
CA ILE A 157 -24.30 -12.80 -12.38
C ILE A 157 -25.41 -11.83 -12.75
N LYS A 158 -25.22 -11.11 -13.86
CA LYS A 158 -26.24 -10.25 -14.45
C LYS A 158 -26.49 -10.69 -15.89
N GLU A 159 -27.74 -10.63 -16.32
CA GLU A 159 -28.12 -10.82 -17.72
C GLU A 159 -28.08 -9.46 -18.45
N VAL A 160 -27.32 -9.38 -19.54
CA VAL A 160 -27.21 -8.20 -20.41
C VAL A 160 -27.28 -8.67 -21.85
N GLU A 161 -28.27 -8.19 -22.62
CA GLU A 161 -28.46 -8.56 -24.03
C GLU A 161 -28.48 -10.09 -24.25
N ASP A 162 -29.32 -10.79 -23.47
CA ASP A 162 -29.50 -12.26 -23.49
C ASP A 162 -28.21 -13.07 -23.20
N LYS A 163 -27.20 -12.44 -22.57
CA LYS A 163 -25.97 -13.08 -22.11
C LYS A 163 -25.79 -12.93 -20.63
N ASN A 164 -25.34 -14.01 -19.98
CA ASN A 164 -24.93 -13.93 -18.59
C ASN A 164 -23.49 -13.40 -18.48
N ILE A 165 -23.28 -12.42 -17.61
CA ILE A 165 -21.97 -11.81 -17.35
C ILE A 165 -21.67 -11.76 -15.86
N ASN A 166 -20.38 -11.86 -15.50
CA ASN A 166 -19.96 -11.73 -14.11
C ASN A 166 -20.06 -10.28 -13.66
N THR A 167 -20.47 -10.09 -12.41
CA THR A 167 -20.37 -8.82 -11.69
C THR A 167 -19.30 -8.97 -10.63
N MET A 168 -18.33 -8.05 -10.65
CA MET A 168 -17.19 -8.05 -9.73
C MET A 168 -17.19 -6.74 -8.94
N GLU A 169 -16.87 -6.81 -7.66
CA GLU A 169 -16.69 -5.63 -6.79
C GLU A 169 -15.23 -5.49 -6.39
N ARG A 170 -14.77 -4.24 -6.31
CA ARG A 170 -13.41 -3.90 -5.91
C ARG A 170 -13.41 -3.18 -4.57
N ASP A 171 -12.62 -3.69 -3.65
CA ASP A 171 -12.30 -3.06 -2.37
C ASP A 171 -11.25 -1.95 -2.62
N GLU A 172 -11.71 -0.69 -2.56
CA GLU A 172 -10.88 0.51 -2.74
C GLU A 172 -9.77 0.63 -1.68
N ASP A 173 -9.98 0.08 -0.48
CA ASP A 173 -8.99 0.14 0.59
C ASP A 173 -7.86 -0.89 0.41
N LYS A 174 -8.13 -1.99 -0.27
CA LYS A 174 -7.13 -3.03 -0.56
C LYS A 174 -6.47 -2.86 -1.94
N CYS A 175 -7.12 -2.23 -2.90
CA CYS A 175 -6.54 -2.08 -4.24
C CYS A 175 -5.32 -1.13 -4.20
N VAL A 176 -4.19 -1.59 -4.75
CA VAL A 176 -2.96 -0.76 -4.90
C VAL A 176 -2.63 -0.49 -6.37
N PHE A 177 -3.59 -0.70 -7.27
CA PHE A 177 -3.43 -0.46 -8.71
C PHE A 177 -2.20 -1.17 -9.29
N CYS A 178 -1.99 -2.44 -8.92
CA CYS A 178 -0.83 -3.21 -9.38
C CYS A 178 -0.99 -3.78 -10.79
N SER A 179 -2.17 -3.75 -11.41
CA SER A 179 -2.46 -4.34 -12.73
C SER A 179 -2.41 -5.87 -12.81
N ALA A 180 -2.32 -6.61 -11.70
CA ALA A 180 -2.38 -8.08 -11.73
C ALA A 180 -3.71 -8.60 -12.32
N CYS A 181 -4.83 -8.01 -11.91
CA CYS A 181 -6.15 -8.33 -12.44
C CYS A 181 -6.31 -8.00 -13.93
N GLU A 182 -5.71 -6.92 -14.42
CA GLU A 182 -5.69 -6.59 -15.85
C GLU A 182 -4.93 -7.65 -16.64
N LYS A 183 -3.79 -8.10 -16.14
CA LYS A 183 -2.95 -9.11 -16.82
C LYS A 183 -3.57 -10.50 -16.85
N ALA A 184 -4.35 -10.83 -15.83
CA ALA A 184 -5.04 -12.11 -15.75
C ALA A 184 -6.35 -12.15 -16.54
N CYS A 185 -6.95 -11.00 -16.87
CA CYS A 185 -8.26 -10.95 -17.48
C CYS A 185 -8.23 -11.42 -18.96
N PRO A 186 -8.82 -12.58 -19.31
CA PRO A 186 -8.74 -13.13 -20.66
C PRO A 186 -9.49 -12.31 -21.71
N THR A 187 -10.48 -11.52 -21.28
CA THR A 187 -11.31 -10.69 -22.17
C THR A 187 -10.91 -9.21 -22.17
N GLU A 188 -9.84 -8.85 -21.47
CA GLU A 188 -9.40 -7.46 -21.30
C GLU A 188 -10.49 -6.50 -20.77
N ALA A 189 -11.40 -7.01 -19.94
CA ALA A 189 -12.45 -6.22 -19.31
C ALA A 189 -11.91 -5.20 -18.29
N ILE A 190 -10.67 -5.40 -17.80
CA ILE A 190 -10.04 -4.56 -16.79
C ILE A 190 -8.88 -3.78 -17.42
N LYS A 191 -8.81 -2.47 -17.12
CA LYS A 191 -7.65 -1.61 -17.43
C LYS A 191 -7.20 -0.88 -16.18
N VAL A 192 -5.90 -0.89 -15.90
CA VAL A 192 -5.33 -0.28 -14.69
C VAL A 192 -4.19 0.68 -15.05
N ASN A 193 -4.35 1.95 -14.66
CA ASN A 193 -3.24 2.90 -14.64
C ASN A 193 -2.68 2.94 -13.22
N LYS A 194 -1.41 2.54 -13.10
CA LYS A 194 -0.67 2.44 -11.84
C LYS A 194 -0.39 3.81 -11.27
N ILE A 195 -0.32 3.90 -9.94
CA ILE A 195 0.02 5.13 -9.21
C ILE A 195 1.46 5.58 -9.51
N PHE A 196 2.37 4.62 -9.54
CA PHE A 196 3.79 4.85 -9.78
C PHE A 196 4.22 4.11 -11.05
N ASP A 197 5.07 4.76 -11.81
CA ASP A 197 5.90 4.14 -12.83
C ASP A 197 7.36 4.19 -12.36
N GLY A 198 8.18 3.22 -12.77
CA GLY A 198 9.55 3.13 -12.29
C GLY A 198 10.26 1.85 -12.71
N GLU A 199 11.44 1.68 -12.14
CA GLU A 199 12.32 0.54 -12.36
C GLU A 199 12.70 -0.08 -11.01
N LEU A 200 12.86 -1.39 -11.01
CA LEU A 200 13.38 -2.14 -9.88
C LEU A 200 14.46 -3.07 -10.42
N VAL A 201 15.68 -2.87 -9.94
CA VAL A 201 16.86 -3.63 -10.36
C VAL A 201 17.34 -4.49 -9.21
N VAL A 202 17.65 -5.74 -9.51
CA VAL A 202 18.26 -6.69 -8.56
C VAL A 202 19.68 -6.99 -9.02
N ASP A 203 20.66 -6.62 -8.21
CA ASP A 203 22.05 -6.99 -8.40
C ASP A 203 22.23 -8.49 -8.08
N GLN A 204 22.46 -9.29 -9.13
CA GLN A 204 22.57 -10.74 -9.01
C GLN A 204 23.90 -11.20 -8.40
N GLU A 205 24.92 -10.34 -8.39
CA GLU A 205 26.22 -10.63 -7.79
C GLU A 205 26.13 -10.50 -6.26
N ILE A 206 25.51 -9.42 -5.78
CA ILE A 206 25.30 -9.17 -4.35
C ILE A 206 24.17 -10.05 -3.78
N CYS A 207 23.12 -10.29 -4.56
CA CYS A 207 21.96 -11.06 -4.12
C CYS A 207 22.35 -12.46 -3.66
N GLN A 208 21.86 -12.88 -2.49
CA GLN A 208 22.09 -14.22 -1.94
C GLN A 208 20.92 -15.19 -2.19
N GLY A 209 19.86 -14.74 -2.88
CA GLY A 209 18.68 -15.59 -3.13
C GLY A 209 17.87 -15.94 -1.88
N CYS A 210 17.98 -15.17 -0.80
CA CYS A 210 17.38 -15.52 0.50
C CYS A 210 15.85 -15.48 0.56
N GLY A 211 15.17 -14.91 -0.42
CA GLY A 211 13.70 -14.91 -0.51
C GLY A 211 12.95 -13.82 0.26
N SER A 212 13.58 -13.06 1.16
CA SER A 212 12.87 -12.04 1.98
C SER A 212 12.09 -11.02 1.14
N CYS A 213 12.61 -10.63 -0.02
CA CYS A 213 11.94 -9.69 -0.92
C CYS A 213 10.68 -10.28 -1.58
N LYS A 214 10.65 -11.60 -1.84
CA LYS A 214 9.46 -12.32 -2.33
C LYS A 214 8.39 -12.33 -1.26
N GLU A 215 8.76 -12.67 -0.02
CA GLU A 215 7.84 -12.78 1.11
C GLU A 215 7.16 -11.45 1.45
N ILE A 216 7.92 -10.36 1.50
CA ILE A 216 7.36 -9.04 1.83
C ILE A 216 6.57 -8.40 0.68
N CYS A 217 6.64 -8.95 -0.55
CA CYS A 217 6.08 -8.28 -1.73
C CYS A 217 4.55 -8.30 -1.71
N PRO A 218 3.87 -7.14 -1.55
CA PRO A 218 2.42 -7.11 -1.41
C PRO A 218 1.67 -7.34 -2.73
N THR A 219 2.39 -7.42 -3.84
CA THR A 219 1.79 -7.62 -5.18
C THR A 219 2.19 -8.94 -5.83
N GLY A 220 2.99 -9.78 -5.16
CA GLY A 220 3.51 -11.01 -5.77
C GLY A 220 4.43 -10.77 -6.98
N ALA A 221 4.95 -9.56 -7.16
CA ALA A 221 5.79 -9.19 -8.30
C ALA A 221 7.18 -9.84 -8.29
N ILE A 222 7.62 -10.41 -7.17
CA ILE A 222 8.96 -10.95 -6.99
C ILE A 222 8.88 -12.47 -6.86
N TYR A 223 9.69 -13.19 -7.64
CA TYR A 223 9.77 -14.65 -7.58
C TYR A 223 11.22 -15.15 -7.68
N LEU A 224 11.41 -16.40 -7.28
CA LEU A 224 12.69 -17.11 -7.35
C LEU A 224 12.55 -18.12 -8.50
N PRO A 225 13.24 -17.92 -9.65
CA PRO A 225 13.17 -18.83 -10.78
C PRO A 225 13.63 -20.24 -10.43
N ASN A 226 13.03 -21.24 -11.08
CA ASN A 226 13.50 -22.62 -11.01
C ASN A 226 14.54 -22.90 -12.10
N TYR A 227 15.48 -23.81 -11.81
CA TYR A 227 16.41 -24.33 -12.80
C TYR A 227 15.70 -25.39 -13.66
N ASN A 228 15.57 -25.16 -14.97
CA ASN A 228 15.03 -26.18 -15.89
C ASN A 228 16.10 -27.20 -16.28
N LYS A 229 17.36 -26.75 -16.37
CA LYS A 229 18.54 -27.58 -16.65
C LYS A 229 19.63 -27.27 -15.63
N LEU A 230 20.37 -28.29 -15.21
CA LEU A 230 21.40 -28.17 -14.16
C LEU A 230 22.51 -27.17 -14.51
N TRP A 231 22.82 -27.01 -15.80
CA TRP A 231 23.87 -26.13 -16.31
C TRP A 231 23.36 -24.73 -16.70
N GLU A 232 22.07 -24.47 -16.54
CA GLU A 232 21.49 -23.18 -16.89
C GLU A 232 21.77 -22.14 -15.80
N LYS A 233 22.30 -20.99 -16.20
CA LYS A 233 22.41 -19.84 -15.30
C LYS A 233 21.08 -19.10 -15.32
N VAL A 234 20.31 -19.21 -14.24
CA VAL A 234 19.12 -18.38 -13.99
C VAL A 234 19.42 -17.32 -12.94
N PRO A 235 18.77 -16.15 -13.00
CA PRO A 235 18.83 -15.17 -11.92
C PRO A 235 18.33 -15.77 -10.60
N LYS A 236 18.90 -15.33 -9.48
CA LYS A 236 18.49 -15.78 -8.13
C LYS A 236 17.11 -15.25 -7.77
N VAL A 237 16.80 -14.04 -8.23
CA VAL A 237 15.52 -13.34 -8.01
C VAL A 237 15.17 -12.58 -9.28
N GLU A 238 13.90 -12.69 -9.70
CA GLU A 238 13.33 -11.92 -10.80
C GLU A 238 12.11 -11.12 -10.35
N VAL A 239 11.81 -10.06 -11.10
CA VAL A 239 10.72 -9.13 -10.80
C VAL A 239 9.87 -8.87 -12.03
N THR A 240 8.57 -9.15 -11.91
CA THR A 240 7.55 -8.76 -12.90
C THR A 240 7.14 -7.31 -12.66
N THR A 241 7.83 -6.37 -13.31
CA THR A 241 7.58 -4.92 -13.17
C THR A 241 6.15 -4.52 -13.53
N GLN A 242 5.50 -5.26 -14.43
CA GLN A 242 4.11 -5.05 -14.81
C GLN A 242 3.17 -5.09 -13.60
N ILE A 243 3.42 -5.98 -12.63
CA ILE A 243 2.60 -6.11 -11.41
C ILE A 243 3.22 -5.49 -10.14
N CYS A 244 4.36 -4.80 -10.26
CA CYS A 244 5.01 -4.11 -9.14
C CYS A 244 4.31 -2.79 -8.81
N CYS A 245 3.86 -2.54 -7.58
CA CYS A 245 3.31 -1.23 -7.19
C CYS A 245 4.37 -0.16 -6.85
N PHE A 246 5.66 -0.51 -6.98
CA PHE A 246 6.80 0.34 -6.65
C PHE A 246 6.77 0.93 -5.23
N CYS A 247 6.36 0.16 -4.23
CA CYS A 247 6.25 0.64 -2.85
C CYS A 247 7.59 0.69 -2.09
N SER A 248 8.64 0.00 -2.56
CA SER A 248 9.97 -0.19 -1.94
C SER A 248 10.10 -1.10 -0.72
N ALA A 249 9.06 -1.85 -0.33
CA ALA A 249 9.17 -2.85 0.75
C ALA A 249 10.30 -3.88 0.54
N CYS A 250 10.46 -4.37 -0.68
CA CYS A 250 11.52 -5.32 -1.04
C CYS A 250 12.95 -4.74 -0.93
N GLU A 251 13.11 -3.46 -1.23
CA GLU A 251 14.37 -2.74 -1.03
C GLU A 251 14.66 -2.61 0.47
N LYS A 252 13.67 -2.20 1.27
CA LYS A 252 13.85 -1.99 2.72
C LYS A 252 14.09 -3.29 3.51
N VAL A 253 13.57 -4.43 3.06
CA VAL A 253 13.80 -5.72 3.73
C VAL A 253 15.14 -6.36 3.35
N CYS A 254 15.80 -5.90 2.28
CA CYS A 254 16.98 -6.56 1.74
C CYS A 254 18.19 -6.38 2.69
N PRO A 255 18.71 -7.45 3.32
CA PRO A 255 19.80 -7.31 4.30
C PRO A 255 21.16 -6.99 3.66
N VAL A 256 21.28 -7.19 2.34
CA VAL A 256 22.52 -7.00 1.58
C VAL A 256 22.41 -5.86 0.56
N ASN A 257 21.31 -5.09 0.58
CA ASN A 257 21.07 -3.97 -0.35
C ASN A 257 21.21 -4.34 -1.84
N ALA A 258 20.85 -5.56 -2.22
CA ALA A 258 20.92 -6.03 -3.61
C ALA A 258 19.77 -5.51 -4.49
N ILE A 259 18.80 -4.77 -3.94
CA ILE A 259 17.62 -4.30 -4.65
C ILE A 259 17.63 -2.78 -4.63
N THR A 260 17.52 -2.15 -5.80
CA THR A 260 17.36 -0.71 -5.95
C THR A 260 16.03 -0.43 -6.63
N LEU A 261 15.22 0.46 -6.06
CA LEU A 261 13.98 0.92 -6.68
C LEU A 261 14.08 2.40 -7.03
N LYS A 262 13.70 2.76 -8.25
CA LYS A 262 13.58 4.14 -8.71
C LYS A 262 12.20 4.38 -9.27
N ARG A 263 11.57 5.50 -8.92
CA ARG A 263 10.26 5.88 -9.49
C ARG A 263 10.48 6.99 -10.50
N SER A 264 9.95 6.82 -11.69
CA SER A 264 10.00 7.80 -12.77
C SER A 264 8.80 8.76 -12.73
N SER A 265 7.69 8.34 -12.14
CA SER A 265 6.49 9.17 -12.04
C SER A 265 5.66 8.82 -10.81
N VAL A 266 4.83 9.79 -10.38
CA VAL A 266 3.75 9.60 -9.40
C VAL A 266 2.50 10.31 -9.91
N LYS A 267 1.37 9.61 -9.93
CA LYS A 267 0.06 10.14 -10.34
C LYS A 267 -0.73 10.54 -9.09
N TYR A 268 -1.13 11.80 -9.02
CA TYR A 268 -1.87 12.36 -7.89
C TYR A 268 -2.73 13.54 -8.31
N THR A 269 -3.83 13.75 -7.60
CA THR A 269 -4.67 14.94 -7.71
C THR A 269 -4.23 15.97 -6.69
N LYS A 270 -4.28 17.25 -7.09
CA LYS A 270 -4.03 18.36 -6.17
C LYS A 270 -5.25 18.56 -5.26
N GLY A 271 -4.99 18.83 -3.99
CA GLY A 271 -6.01 19.31 -3.06
C GLY A 271 -6.33 20.79 -3.29
N GLU A 272 -7.23 21.34 -2.48
CA GLU A 272 -7.52 22.78 -2.45
C GLU A 272 -6.25 23.58 -2.14
N GLU A 273 -6.09 24.76 -2.75
CA GLU A 273 -4.96 25.64 -2.48
C GLU A 273 -5.06 26.23 -1.07
N LYS A 274 -4.37 25.60 -0.12
CA LYS A 274 -4.22 26.05 1.27
C LYS A 274 -2.73 26.16 1.63
N SER A 275 -2.41 26.90 2.69
CA SER A 275 -1.02 27.18 3.10
C SER A 275 -0.17 25.93 3.32
N TRP A 276 -0.80 24.80 3.67
CA TRP A 276 -0.11 23.52 3.93
C TRP A 276 -0.07 22.56 2.72
N THR A 277 -0.88 22.77 1.68
CA THR A 277 -0.98 21.86 0.51
C THR A 277 0.35 21.70 -0.22
N LYS A 278 1.20 22.74 -0.21
CA LYS A 278 2.56 22.72 -0.78
C LYS A 278 3.47 21.66 -0.13
N ALA A 279 3.36 21.45 1.18
CA ALA A 279 4.17 20.46 1.89
C ALA A 279 3.80 19.03 1.46
N TRP A 280 2.52 18.81 1.16
CA TRP A 280 2.01 17.51 0.71
C TRP A 280 2.42 17.24 -0.73
N GLU A 281 2.29 18.20 -1.63
CA GLU A 281 2.81 18.05 -2.99
C GLU A 281 4.31 17.75 -2.99
N LYS A 282 5.08 18.43 -2.13
CA LYS A 282 6.52 18.16 -1.98
C LYS A 282 6.79 16.72 -1.53
N ALA A 283 5.98 16.19 -0.62
CA ALA A 283 6.11 14.80 -0.15
C ALA A 283 5.78 13.78 -1.25
N PHE A 284 4.80 14.03 -2.12
CA PHE A 284 4.54 13.14 -3.26
C PHE A 284 5.67 13.21 -4.28
N LYS A 285 6.14 14.41 -4.60
CA LYS A 285 7.23 14.64 -5.56
C LYS A 285 8.57 14.10 -5.08
N SER A 286 8.81 14.00 -3.78
CA SER A 286 10.09 13.49 -3.25
C SER A 286 10.34 12.03 -3.59
N PHE A 287 9.30 11.26 -3.91
CA PHE A 287 9.42 9.86 -4.30
C PHE A 287 9.96 9.66 -5.72
N VAL A 288 9.98 10.71 -6.56
CA VAL A 288 10.41 10.65 -7.96
C VAL A 288 11.81 11.25 -8.08
N GLY A 289 12.76 10.46 -8.60
CA GLY A 289 14.16 10.84 -8.71
C GLY A 289 15.07 9.65 -8.96
#